data_AF-A0A7C1KYN2-F1
#
_entry.id   AF-A0A7C1KYN2-F1
#
_cell.length_a   1.000
_cell.length_b   1.000
_cell.length_c   1.000
_cell.angle_alpha   90.00
_cell.angle_beta   90.00
_cell.angle_gamma   90.00
#
_symmetry.space_group_name_H-M   'P 1'
#
loop_
_entity.id
_entity.type
_entity.pdbx_description
1 polymer ?
#
loop_
_entity_poly.entity_id
_entity_poly.type
_entity_poly.pdbx_seq_one_letter_code
_entity_poly.pdbx_strand_id
1 'polypeptide(L)'
;MTESIQQIQLISWWKLQYPGKIIFSIPNGSWLYGDRVTRAKIMRKMKAEGLLKGVSDLFIPIPKDEYSGLFIEMKNICKTSCSVSGDQVWFLDQMRVAGYRAEWCAGFDKAREIITEYMKGR
;
A
#
# COMPACT_ATOMS: atom_id res chain seq x y z
N MET A 1 -12.34 -14.46 0.65
CA MET A 1 -12.05 -13.17 -0.02
C MET A 1 -10.52 -13.00 -0.09
N THR A 2 -9.95 -12.58 -1.21
CA THR A 2 -8.48 -12.38 -1.35
C THR A 2 -8.09 -10.95 -1.00
N GLU A 3 -6.80 -10.69 -0.81
CA GLU A 3 -6.24 -9.35 -0.60
C GLU A 3 -6.53 -8.44 -1.81
N SER A 4 -6.31 -8.95 -3.03
CA SER A 4 -6.62 -8.23 -4.27
C SER A 4 -8.09 -7.81 -4.38
N ILE A 5 -9.05 -8.68 -4.02
CA ILE A 5 -10.48 -8.34 -4.01
C ILE A 5 -10.76 -7.20 -3.01
N GLN A 6 -10.15 -7.25 -1.83
CA GLN A 6 -10.34 -6.23 -0.79
C GLN A 6 -9.73 -4.89 -1.19
N GLN A 7 -8.57 -4.89 -1.86
CA GLN A 7 -7.99 -3.67 -2.42
C GLN A 7 -8.85 -3.09 -3.54
N ILE A 8 -9.41 -3.91 -4.43
CA ILE A 8 -10.35 -3.45 -5.47
C ILE A 8 -11.59 -2.81 -4.85
N GLN A 9 -12.14 -3.41 -3.80
CA GLN A 9 -13.25 -2.85 -3.04
C GLN A 9 -12.88 -1.50 -2.41
N LEU A 10 -11.68 -1.40 -1.83
CA LEU A 10 -11.18 -0.15 -1.25
C LEU A 10 -11.04 0.96 -2.28
N ILE A 11 -10.46 0.67 -3.45
CA ILE A 11 -10.33 1.65 -4.54
C ILE A 11 -11.71 2.07 -5.07
N SER A 12 -12.65 1.13 -5.20
CA SER A 12 -14.01 1.43 -5.64
C SER A 12 -14.74 2.34 -4.65
N TRP A 13 -14.62 2.03 -3.36
CA TRP A 13 -15.15 2.87 -2.28
C TRP A 13 -14.50 4.26 -2.27
N TRP A 14 -13.16 4.36 -2.37
CA TRP A 14 -12.45 5.64 -2.42
C TRP A 14 -12.98 6.54 -3.53
N LYS A 15 -13.13 5.99 -4.74
CA LYS A 15 -13.61 6.76 -5.91
C LYS A 15 -15.01 7.32 -5.69
N LEU A 16 -15.86 6.64 -4.92
CA LEU A 16 -17.20 7.10 -4.56
C LEU A 16 -17.17 8.15 -3.43
N GLN A 17 -16.36 7.93 -2.39
CA GLN A 17 -16.34 8.82 -1.21
C GLN A 17 -15.55 10.11 -1.42
N TYR A 18 -14.48 10.04 -2.21
CA TYR A 18 -13.51 11.12 -2.39
C TYR A 18 -13.31 11.43 -3.88
N PRO A 19 -14.36 11.86 -4.60
CA PRO A 19 -14.27 12.16 -6.02
C PRO A 19 -13.19 13.23 -6.28
N GLY A 20 -12.37 12.99 -7.31
CA GLY A 20 -11.28 13.89 -7.69
C GLY A 20 -10.04 13.84 -6.79
N LYS A 21 -10.04 13.07 -5.71
CA LYS A 21 -8.86 12.89 -4.84
C LYS A 21 -7.99 11.73 -5.30
N ILE A 22 -6.68 11.89 -5.15
CA ILE A 22 -5.69 10.94 -5.65
C ILE A 22 -5.47 9.80 -4.64
N ILE A 23 -5.56 8.58 -5.14
CA ILE A 23 -5.01 7.35 -4.56
C ILE A 23 -4.44 6.52 -5.71
N PHE A 24 -3.31 5.85 -5.50
CA PHE A 24 -2.80 4.92 -6.50
C PHE A 24 -2.11 3.73 -5.86
N SER A 25 -2.08 2.62 -6.60
CA SER A 25 -1.36 1.42 -6.20
C SER A 25 0.10 1.49 -6.63
N ILE A 26 1.00 1.02 -5.77
CA ILE A 26 2.41 0.82 -6.07
C ILE A 26 2.60 -0.69 -6.33
N PRO A 27 2.76 -1.12 -7.59
CA PRO A 27 2.73 -2.54 -7.96
C PRO A 27 4.05 -3.30 -7.66
N ASN A 28 4.76 -2.95 -6.57
CA ASN A 28 6.10 -3.50 -6.26
C ASN A 28 6.11 -5.02 -6.01
N GLY A 29 4.97 -5.61 -5.65
CA GLY A 29 4.79 -7.05 -5.48
C GLY A 29 4.12 -7.77 -6.65
N SER A 30 3.92 -7.11 -7.80
CA SER A 30 3.12 -7.66 -8.89
C SER A 30 3.71 -8.92 -9.49
N TRP A 31 2.83 -9.85 -9.87
CA TRP A 31 3.23 -11.08 -10.54
C TRP A 31 3.80 -10.76 -11.93
N LEU A 32 5.02 -11.25 -12.19
CA LEU A 32 5.69 -11.06 -13.47
C LEU A 32 5.33 -12.16 -14.46
N TYR A 33 5.16 -11.79 -15.72
CA TYR A 33 4.91 -12.71 -16.83
C TYR A 33 6.18 -13.45 -17.29
N GLY A 34 5.98 -14.56 -18.01
CA GLY A 34 7.05 -15.29 -18.69
C GLY A 34 7.68 -16.41 -17.86
N ASP A 35 8.63 -17.10 -18.49
CA ASP A 35 9.37 -18.19 -17.87
C ASP A 35 10.29 -17.69 -16.73
N ARG A 36 10.97 -18.62 -16.06
CA ARG A 36 11.87 -18.30 -14.93
C ARG A 36 12.99 -17.33 -15.34
N VAL A 37 13.54 -17.46 -16.55
CA VAL A 37 14.66 -16.65 -17.03
C VAL A 37 14.18 -15.22 -17.33
N THR A 38 13.04 -15.09 -17.98
CA THR A 38 12.39 -13.82 -18.33
C THR A 38 12.03 -13.04 -17.07
N ARG A 39 11.38 -13.70 -16.09
CA ARG A 39 11.06 -13.08 -14.80
C ARG A 39 12.31 -12.59 -14.06
N ALA A 40 13.40 -13.35 -14.09
CA ALA A 40 14.66 -12.94 -13.47
C ALA A 40 15.29 -11.71 -14.15
N LYS A 41 15.20 -11.61 -15.49
CA LYS A 41 15.65 -10.42 -16.24
C LYS A 41 14.80 -9.19 -15.91
N ILE A 42 13.48 -9.34 -15.90
CA ILE A 42 12.55 -8.25 -15.55
C ILE A 42 12.81 -7.77 -14.11
N MET A 43 12.90 -8.66 -13.13
CA MET A 43 13.21 -8.28 -11.74
C MET A 43 14.55 -7.54 -11.62
N ARG A 44 15.57 -7.98 -12.35
CA ARG A 44 16.88 -7.32 -12.35
C ARG A 44 16.78 -5.89 -12.87
N LYS A 45 16.05 -5.71 -13.98
CA LYS A 45 15.78 -4.40 -14.56
C LYS A 45 15.01 -3.52 -13.57
N MET A 46 13.91 -4.01 -12.99
CA MET A 46 13.11 -3.26 -12.02
C MET A 46 13.93 -2.85 -10.79
N LYS A 47 14.80 -3.73 -10.26
CA LYS A 47 15.72 -3.38 -9.16
C LYS A 47 16.70 -2.28 -9.55
N ALA A 48 17.24 -2.34 -10.77
CA ALA A 48 18.12 -1.28 -11.30
C ALA A 48 17.37 0.05 -11.53
N GLU A 49 16.06 -0.02 -11.81
CA GLU A 49 15.16 1.13 -11.94
C GLU A 49 14.62 1.64 -10.59
N GLY A 50 15.09 1.07 -9.45
CA GLY A 50 14.74 1.55 -8.12
C GLY A 50 13.60 0.81 -7.42
N LEU A 51 13.24 -0.40 -7.88
CA LEU A 51 12.32 -1.26 -7.13
C LEU A 51 12.88 -1.53 -5.73
N LEU A 52 12.18 -0.99 -4.73
CA LEU A 52 12.43 -1.21 -3.33
C LEU A 52 11.48 -2.30 -2.81
N LYS A 53 12.05 -3.38 -2.27
CA LYS A 53 11.24 -4.48 -1.71
C LYS A 53 10.49 -3.99 -0.47
N GLY A 54 9.23 -4.38 -0.33
CA GLY A 54 8.42 -4.07 0.86
C GLY A 54 7.70 -2.73 0.84
N VAL A 55 7.79 -1.95 -0.25
CA VAL A 55 6.97 -0.74 -0.41
C VAL A 55 5.49 -1.10 -0.32
N SER A 56 4.73 -0.28 0.41
CA SER A 56 3.30 -0.45 0.64
C SER A 56 2.46 -0.46 -0.64
N ASP A 57 1.35 -1.18 -0.62
CA ASP A 57 0.49 -1.38 -1.80
C ASP A 57 -0.16 -0.11 -2.32
N LEU A 58 -0.55 0.82 -1.44
CA LEU A 58 -1.28 2.04 -1.81
C LEU A 58 -0.62 3.28 -1.22
N PHE A 59 -0.72 4.38 -1.96
CA PHE A 59 -0.33 5.70 -1.49
C PHE A 59 -1.41 6.75 -1.80
N ILE A 60 -1.67 7.59 -0.80
CA ILE A 60 -2.54 8.76 -0.87
C ILE A 60 -1.64 10.00 -0.72
N PRO A 61 -1.31 10.71 -1.81
CA PRO A 61 -0.41 11.87 -1.81
C PRO A 61 -1.16 13.15 -1.40
N ILE A 62 -1.87 13.10 -0.27
CA ILE A 62 -2.64 14.24 0.24
C ILE A 62 -2.09 14.57 1.62
N PRO A 63 -1.37 15.68 1.77
CA PRO A 63 -0.94 16.15 3.08
C PRO A 63 -2.14 16.41 3.97
N LYS A 64 -2.05 15.99 5.23
CA LYS A 64 -3.09 16.20 6.23
C LYS A 64 -2.46 16.28 7.61
N ASP A 65 -2.83 17.32 8.35
CA ASP A 65 -2.30 17.63 9.68
C ASP A 65 -0.76 17.63 9.66
N GLU A 66 -0.12 16.83 10.51
CA GLU A 66 1.34 16.68 10.56
C GLU A 66 1.93 15.76 9.47
N TYR A 67 1.09 15.08 8.66
CA TYR A 67 1.55 14.06 7.72
C TYR A 67 1.60 14.57 6.28
N SER A 68 2.68 14.21 5.58
CA SER A 68 2.90 14.55 4.17
C SER A 68 2.09 13.68 3.18
N GLY A 69 1.43 12.63 3.68
CA GLY A 69 0.68 11.65 2.90
C GLY A 69 0.44 10.36 3.71
N LEU A 70 -0.35 9.44 3.14
CA LEU A 70 -0.71 8.18 3.78
C LEU A 70 -0.31 6.97 2.91
N PHE A 71 0.54 6.10 3.45
CA PHE A 71 0.83 4.77 2.91
C PHE A 71 -0.05 3.70 3.56
N ILE A 72 -0.54 2.76 2.76
CA ILE A 72 -1.35 1.63 3.23
C ILE A 72 -0.80 0.33 2.64
N GLU A 73 -0.35 -0.54 3.53
CA GLU A 73 0.00 -1.92 3.25
C GLU A 73 -1.25 -2.79 3.47
N MET A 74 -1.77 -3.41 2.41
CA MET A 74 -2.96 -4.24 2.48
C MET A 74 -2.57 -5.66 2.87
N LYS A 75 -3.38 -6.26 3.74
CA LYS A 75 -3.37 -7.70 4.00
C LYS A 75 -4.79 -8.23 3.91
N ASN A 76 -4.92 -9.53 3.68
CA ASN A 76 -6.21 -10.20 3.76
C ASN A 76 -6.80 -10.08 5.20
N ILE A 77 -8.11 -9.90 5.35
CA ILE A 77 -8.83 -9.73 6.63
C ILE A 77 -8.48 -10.76 7.73
N CYS A 78 -8.16 -12.00 7.37
CA CYS A 78 -7.79 -13.03 8.35
C CYS A 78 -6.30 -12.97 8.80
N LYS A 79 -5.54 -11.96 8.36
CA LYS A 79 -4.11 -11.82 8.66
C LYS A 79 -3.89 -10.95 9.89
N THR A 80 -2.83 -11.29 10.61
CA THR A 80 -2.33 -10.55 11.77
C THR A 80 -1.08 -9.75 11.38
N SER A 81 -0.58 -8.91 12.29
CA SER A 81 0.65 -8.14 12.10
C SER A 81 1.86 -9.02 11.76
N CYS A 82 1.92 -10.25 12.27
CA CYS A 82 2.97 -11.23 11.93
C CYS A 82 3.00 -11.62 10.44
N SER A 83 1.95 -11.27 9.69
CA SER A 83 1.87 -11.52 8.24
C SER A 83 2.53 -10.42 7.41
N VAL A 84 2.92 -9.31 8.04
CA VAL A 84 3.71 -8.25 7.41
C VAL A 84 5.17 -8.70 7.41
N SER A 85 5.79 -8.73 6.24
CA SER A 85 7.20 -9.17 6.12
C SER A 85 8.16 -8.15 6.74
N GLY A 86 9.37 -8.58 7.10
CA GLY A 86 10.38 -7.69 7.69
C GLY A 86 10.70 -6.46 6.83
N ASP A 87 10.76 -6.62 5.50
CA ASP A 87 10.99 -5.51 4.57
C ASP A 87 9.82 -4.50 4.57
N GLN A 88 8.58 -5.00 4.72
CA GLN A 88 7.39 -4.15 4.81
C GLN A 88 7.34 -3.40 6.14
N VAL A 89 7.68 -4.06 7.25
CA VAL A 89 7.81 -3.39 8.56
C VAL A 89 8.85 -2.27 8.46
N TRP A 90 10.03 -2.57 7.92
CA TRP A 90 11.08 -1.58 7.74
C TRP A 90 10.60 -0.39 6.90
N PHE A 91 9.94 -0.63 5.76
CA PHE A 91 9.43 0.45 4.92
C PHE A 91 8.41 1.35 5.64
N LEU A 92 7.44 0.74 6.34
CA LEU A 92 6.43 1.49 7.11
C LEU A 92 7.11 2.38 8.17
N ASP A 93 8.10 1.84 8.88
CA ASP A 93 8.84 2.59 9.90
C ASP A 93 9.66 3.74 9.29
N GLN A 94 10.32 3.52 8.15
CA GLN A 94 11.03 4.60 7.45
C GLN A 94 10.08 5.71 6.99
N MET A 95 8.88 5.37 6.49
CA MET A 95 7.90 6.37 6.06
C MET A 95 7.36 7.17 7.25
N ARG A 96 7.15 6.53 8.41
CA ARG A 96 6.78 7.22 9.66
C ARG A 96 7.85 8.21 10.11
N VAL A 97 9.12 7.80 10.10
CA VAL A 97 10.25 8.68 10.43
C VAL A 97 10.34 9.85 9.46
N ALA A 98 10.02 9.64 8.18
CA ALA A 98 10.02 10.67 7.15
C ALA A 98 8.80 11.62 7.19
N GLY A 99 7.89 11.48 8.17
CA GLY A 99 6.73 12.37 8.32
C GLY A 99 5.51 11.97 7.48
N TYR A 100 5.42 10.70 7.04
CA TYR A 100 4.21 10.14 6.47
C TYR A 100 3.44 9.33 7.51
N ARG A 101 2.12 9.27 7.38
CA ARG A 101 1.37 8.21 8.07
C ARG A 101 1.55 6.93 7.25
N ALA A 102 1.86 5.82 7.90
CA ALA A 102 2.02 4.54 7.22
C ALA A 102 1.42 3.43 8.08
N GLU A 103 0.48 2.68 7.52
CA GLU A 103 -0.27 1.66 8.25
C GLU A 103 -0.39 0.36 7.46
N TRP A 104 -0.37 -0.76 8.17
CA TRP A 104 -0.83 -2.03 7.62
C TRP A 104 -2.29 -2.24 7.98
N CYS A 105 -3.06 -2.83 7.07
CA CYS A 105 -4.50 -2.99 7.23
C CYS A 105 -4.93 -4.43 6.93
N ALA A 106 -5.54 -5.09 7.91
CA ALA A 106 -6.21 -6.37 7.72
C ALA A 106 -7.57 -6.14 7.03
N GLY A 107 -7.56 -6.18 5.71
CA GLY A 107 -8.74 -6.14 4.86
C GLY A 107 -9.35 -4.76 4.64
N PHE A 108 -10.49 -4.77 3.92
CA PHE A 108 -11.18 -3.57 3.47
C PHE A 108 -11.62 -2.66 4.63
N ASP A 109 -12.31 -3.22 5.63
CA ASP A 109 -12.91 -2.41 6.70
C ASP A 109 -11.86 -1.64 7.50
N LYS A 110 -10.71 -2.27 7.79
CA LYS A 110 -9.63 -1.61 8.52
C LYS A 110 -8.98 -0.51 7.70
N ALA A 111 -8.71 -0.77 6.42
CA ALA A 111 -8.16 0.25 5.53
C ALA A 111 -9.10 1.43 5.35
N ARG A 112 -10.40 1.16 5.20
CA ARG A 112 -11.45 2.17 5.12
C ARG A 112 -11.48 3.05 6.37
N GLU A 113 -11.42 2.44 7.56
CA GLU A 113 -11.41 3.15 8.84
C GLU A 113 -10.21 4.12 8.90
N ILE A 114 -9.00 3.63 8.66
CA ILE A 114 -7.76 4.42 8.68
C ILE A 114 -7.82 5.57 7.67
N ILE A 115 -8.27 5.29 6.44
CA ILE A 115 -8.44 6.35 5.43
C ILE A 115 -9.45 7.39 5.89
N THR A 116 -10.59 6.95 6.44
CA THR A 116 -11.66 7.86 6.86
C THR A 116 -11.17 8.77 7.98
N GLU A 117 -10.45 8.20 8.96
CA GLU A 117 -9.81 8.94 10.04
C GLU A 117 -8.80 9.95 9.49
N TYR A 118 -7.90 9.50 8.61
CA TYR A 118 -6.91 10.36 7.96
C TYR A 118 -7.57 11.51 7.19
N MET A 119 -8.61 11.24 6.40
CA MET A 119 -9.25 12.26 5.57
C MET A 119 -10.05 13.29 6.37
N LYS A 120 -10.62 12.90 7.53
CA LYS A 120 -11.26 13.83 8.47
C LYS A 120 -10.24 14.81 9.03
N GLY A 121 -9.08 14.32 9.46
CA GLY A 121 -8.09 15.09 10.21
C GLY A 121 -8.52 15.35 11.65
N ARG A 122 -7.65 16.02 12.40
CA ARG A 122 -8.00 16.61 13.70
C ARG A 122 -8.87 17.85 13.57
#